data_AF-A0A7V8F4C9-F1
#
_entry.id   AF-A0A7V8F4C9-F1
#
_cell.length_a   1.000
_cell.length_b   1.000
_cell.length_c   1.000
_cell.angle_alpha   90.00
_cell.angle_beta   90.00
_cell.angle_gamma   90.00
#
_symmetry.space_group_name_H-M   'P 1'
#
loop_
_entity.id
_entity.type
_entity.pdbx_description
1 polymer ?
#
loop_
_entity_poly.entity_id
_entity_poly.type
_entity_poly.pdbx_seq_one_letter_code
_entity_poly.pdbx_strand_id
1 'polypeptide(L)'
;MPTWPDKSGSMRYRPEQLTRDQEQLQSNIGTCYSELLRLDEVIERYAYALEIIQPSAPGKMAIRFLKRPWGGVEGRHPQIVQWYRSRNGRWLYNRLKTNEVLRKVKGYPVFAPVKEDVKTILREAIAMIDHREALLAAINNFKRQLGSMFARHNTYMAEKLDQIQVWLPALRDRREELLALWRESVEAAEEGLPEDAVANPRKKPRVDPTGGTRGVVHETRRRGS
;
A
#
# COMPACT_ATOMS: atom_id res chain seq x y z
N MET A 1 -1.93 35.09 21.53
CA MET A 1 -2.92 34.63 20.54
C MET A 1 -2.17 33.92 19.43
N PRO A 2 -2.53 32.68 19.06
CA PRO A 2 -1.89 32.00 17.94
C PRO A 2 -2.27 32.71 16.64
N THR A 3 -1.27 33.11 15.86
CA THR A 3 -1.46 33.75 14.55
C THR A 3 -1.88 32.70 13.52
N TRP A 4 -2.96 32.99 12.80
CA TRP A 4 -3.49 32.11 11.74
C TRP A 4 -2.52 32.07 10.54
N PRO A 5 -2.33 30.91 9.89
CA PRO A 5 -1.55 30.82 8.67
C PRO A 5 -2.31 31.49 7.51
N ASP A 6 -1.74 32.59 7.03
CA ASP A 6 -2.34 33.56 6.08
C ASP A 6 -2.35 33.08 4.61
N LYS A 7 -2.56 31.79 4.38
CA LYS A 7 -2.59 31.20 3.03
C LYS A 7 -3.93 30.56 2.74
N SER A 8 -4.91 31.41 2.45
CA SER A 8 -6.18 31.03 1.81
C SER A 8 -5.96 30.66 0.34
N GLY A 9 -5.22 29.58 0.11
CA GLY A 9 -5.23 28.88 -1.17
C GLY A 9 -6.50 28.05 -1.27
N SER A 10 -7.51 28.57 -1.96
CA SER A 10 -8.65 27.83 -2.53
C SER A 10 -9.43 26.90 -1.58
N MET A 11 -10.64 27.33 -1.22
CA MET A 11 -11.69 26.56 -0.53
C MET A 11 -12.29 25.45 -1.44
N ARG A 12 -11.43 24.61 -2.01
CA ARG A 12 -11.75 23.39 -2.78
C ARG A 12 -10.84 22.26 -2.31
N TYR A 13 -10.75 22.04 -1.00
CA TYR A 13 -10.12 20.84 -0.46
C TYR A 13 -11.11 19.68 -0.63
N ARG A 14 -10.90 18.85 -1.66
CA ARG A 14 -11.56 17.55 -1.77
C ARG A 14 -10.64 16.55 -1.05
N PRO A 15 -10.98 16.04 0.13
CA PRO A 15 -10.12 15.08 0.81
C PRO A 15 -9.94 13.84 -0.09
N GLU A 16 -8.70 13.53 -0.41
CA GLU A 16 -8.33 12.35 -1.20
C GLU A 16 -8.59 11.09 -0.35
N GLN A 17 -9.14 10.04 -0.96
CA GLN A 17 -9.51 8.80 -0.27
C GLN A 17 -8.26 8.00 0.12
N LEU A 18 -7.74 8.26 1.32
CA LEU A 18 -6.63 7.53 1.97
C LEU A 18 -6.81 6.00 2.02
N THR A 19 -8.04 5.50 1.93
CA THR A 19 -8.36 4.06 2.00
C THR A 19 -8.07 3.31 0.70
N ARG A 20 -8.22 3.95 -0.47
CA ARG A 20 -8.15 3.26 -1.76
C ARG A 20 -6.73 2.78 -2.10
N ASP A 21 -5.73 3.57 -1.71
CA ASP A 21 -4.33 3.22 -1.90
C ASP A 21 -3.88 2.09 -0.98
N GLN A 22 -4.39 2.06 0.27
CA GLN A 22 -4.09 0.98 1.22
C GLN A 22 -4.71 -0.36 0.79
N GLU A 23 -5.94 -0.33 0.27
CA GLU A 23 -6.62 -1.50 -0.29
C GLU A 23 -5.90 -2.03 -1.55
N GLN A 24 -5.56 -1.15 -2.48
CA GLN A 24 -4.81 -1.50 -3.69
C GLN A 24 -3.44 -2.11 -3.35
N LEU A 25 -2.80 -1.58 -2.31
CA LEU A 25 -1.49 -2.02 -1.84
C LEU A 25 -1.54 -3.40 -1.15
N GLN A 26 -2.57 -3.66 -0.34
CA GLN A 26 -2.82 -5.01 0.20
C GLN A 26 -3.16 -6.01 -0.92
N SER A 27 -3.93 -5.58 -1.92
CA SER A 27 -4.24 -6.39 -3.10
C SER A 27 -2.97 -6.80 -3.86
N ASN A 28 -2.07 -5.84 -4.12
CA ASN A 28 -0.81 -6.09 -4.81
C ASN A 28 0.12 -7.06 -4.04
N ILE A 29 0.17 -6.95 -2.70
CA ILE A 29 0.90 -7.92 -1.86
C ILE A 29 0.29 -9.32 -1.98
N GLY A 30 -1.05 -9.42 -1.96
CA GLY A 30 -1.77 -10.68 -2.15
C GLY A 30 -1.42 -11.34 -3.48
N THR A 31 -1.41 -10.57 -4.57
CA THR A 31 -1.00 -11.06 -5.90
C THR A 31 0.43 -11.59 -5.89
N CYS A 32 1.38 -10.85 -5.31
CA CYS A 32 2.77 -11.31 -5.21
C CYS A 32 2.91 -12.62 -4.44
N TYR A 33 2.14 -12.83 -3.37
CA TYR A 33 2.13 -14.10 -2.65
C TYR A 33 1.53 -15.25 -3.46
N SER A 34 0.47 -14.97 -4.24
CA SER A 34 -0.11 -15.98 -5.13
C SER A 34 0.86 -16.42 -6.24
N GLU A 35 1.63 -15.49 -6.80
CA GLU A 35 2.68 -15.79 -7.78
C GLU A 35 3.84 -16.57 -7.16
N LEU A 36 4.20 -16.26 -5.92
CA LEU A 36 5.20 -17.02 -5.19
C LEU A 36 4.79 -18.48 -4.99
N LEU A 37 3.53 -18.73 -4.65
CA LEU A 37 2.99 -20.09 -4.53
C LEU A 37 3.04 -20.83 -5.87
N ARG A 38 2.67 -20.17 -6.97
CA ARG A 38 2.77 -20.73 -8.33
C ARG A 38 4.21 -21.11 -8.69
N LEU A 39 5.18 -20.25 -8.34
CA LEU A 39 6.60 -20.56 -8.54
C LEU A 39 7.03 -21.77 -7.70
N ASP A 40 6.56 -21.88 -6.46
CA ASP A 40 6.84 -23.04 -5.60
C ASP A 40 6.30 -24.34 -6.20
N GLU A 41 5.07 -24.34 -6.71
CA GLU A 41 4.49 -25.50 -7.41
C GLU A 41 5.30 -25.91 -8.64
N VAL A 42 5.76 -24.95 -9.44
CA VAL A 42 6.60 -25.22 -10.62
C VAL A 42 7.94 -25.82 -10.21
N ILE A 43 8.57 -25.28 -9.15
CA ILE A 43 9.83 -25.80 -8.62
C ILE A 43 9.65 -27.22 -8.07
N GLU A 44 8.51 -27.53 -7.43
CA GLU A 44 8.19 -28.89 -6.99
C GLU A 44 8.06 -29.88 -8.15
N ARG A 45 7.47 -29.47 -9.29
CA ARG A 45 7.42 -30.30 -10.50
C ARG A 45 8.80 -30.61 -11.05
N TYR A 46 9.70 -29.62 -11.09
CA TYR A 46 11.10 -29.88 -11.45
C TYR A 46 11.82 -30.77 -10.44
N ALA A 47 11.54 -30.60 -9.14
CA ALA A 47 12.08 -31.46 -8.10
C ALA A 47 11.67 -32.92 -8.33
N TYR A 48 10.39 -33.16 -8.64
CA TYR A 48 9.86 -34.47 -8.96
C TYR A 48 10.47 -35.05 -10.24
N ALA A 49 10.57 -34.26 -11.31
CA ALA A 49 11.20 -34.70 -12.56
C ALA A 49 12.65 -35.15 -12.34
N LEU A 50 13.44 -34.39 -11.57
CA LEU A 50 14.81 -34.77 -11.20
C LEU A 50 14.88 -36.06 -10.40
N GLU A 51 13.87 -36.36 -9.56
CA GLU A 51 13.83 -37.61 -8.80
C GLU A 51 13.61 -38.83 -9.69
N ILE A 52 12.79 -38.70 -10.73
CA ILE A 52 12.43 -39.81 -11.63
C ILE A 52 13.54 -40.11 -12.63
N ILE A 53 14.05 -39.08 -13.32
CA ILE A 53 14.96 -39.31 -14.46
C ILE A 53 16.34 -39.79 -14.02
N GLN A 54 16.72 -39.54 -12.76
CA GLN A 54 18.04 -39.90 -12.26
C GLN A 54 18.02 -41.22 -11.50
N PRO A 55 18.99 -42.11 -11.76
CA PRO A 55 19.16 -43.32 -10.96
C PRO A 55 19.52 -42.99 -9.51
N SER A 56 19.13 -43.89 -8.59
CA SER A 56 19.43 -43.81 -7.16
C SER A 56 20.89 -44.15 -6.85
N ALA A 57 21.81 -43.28 -7.28
CA ALA A 57 23.25 -43.44 -7.14
C ALA A 57 23.93 -42.19 -6.51
N PRO A 58 25.12 -42.33 -5.89
CA PRO A 58 25.89 -41.18 -5.40
C PRO A 58 26.17 -40.18 -6.51
N GLY A 59 25.85 -38.91 -6.27
CA GLY A 59 25.92 -37.85 -7.26
C GLY A 59 24.57 -37.42 -7.82
N LYS A 60 23.49 -38.16 -7.51
CA LYS A 60 22.09 -37.77 -7.82
C LYS A 60 21.83 -36.37 -7.30
N MET A 61 21.26 -35.53 -8.16
CA MET A 61 20.88 -34.18 -7.82
C MET A 61 19.40 -34.10 -7.50
N ALA A 62 19.03 -33.22 -6.57
CA ALA A 62 17.65 -33.04 -6.18
C ALA A 62 17.41 -31.59 -5.74
N ILE A 63 16.16 -31.15 -5.78
CA ILE A 63 15.73 -29.89 -5.17
C ILE A 63 15.06 -30.23 -3.84
N ARG A 64 15.41 -29.52 -2.77
CA ARG A 64 14.84 -29.69 -1.43
C ARG A 64 14.52 -28.34 -0.82
N PHE A 65 13.34 -28.24 -0.22
CA PHE A 65 12.93 -27.08 0.56
C PHE A 65 13.54 -27.18 1.96
N LEU A 66 14.64 -26.45 2.18
CA LEU A 66 15.44 -26.49 3.41
C LEU A 66 15.44 -25.14 4.12
N LYS A 67 15.64 -25.16 5.43
CA LYS A 67 15.91 -23.93 6.19
C LYS A 67 17.28 -23.38 5.79
N ARG A 68 17.36 -22.05 5.67
CA ARG A 68 18.64 -21.35 5.50
C ARG A 68 19.47 -21.51 6.78
N PRO A 69 20.78 -21.77 6.65
CA PRO A 69 21.63 -21.97 7.82
C PRO A 69 21.89 -20.66 8.58
N TRP A 70 21.83 -19.49 7.91
CA TRP A 70 22.11 -18.19 8.51
C TRP A 70 21.22 -17.09 7.91
N GLY A 71 20.69 -16.20 8.76
CA GLY A 71 20.20 -14.86 8.38
C GLY A 71 19.14 -14.78 7.28
N GLY A 72 18.13 -15.65 7.29
CA GLY A 72 17.08 -15.70 6.27
C GLY A 72 15.69 -15.36 6.78
N VAL A 73 14.81 -15.00 5.84
CA VAL A 73 13.35 -14.91 6.04
C VAL A 73 12.84 -16.25 6.59
N GLU A 74 11.86 -16.23 7.49
CA GLU A 74 11.21 -17.45 7.96
C GLU A 74 10.66 -18.26 6.79
N GLY A 75 10.98 -19.55 6.76
CA GLY A 75 10.49 -20.46 5.73
C GLY A 75 11.53 -21.47 5.25
N ARG A 76 11.05 -22.40 4.44
CA ARG A 76 11.91 -23.32 3.69
C ARG A 76 12.15 -22.72 2.31
N HIS A 77 13.39 -22.82 1.84
CA HIS A 77 13.80 -22.32 0.54
C HIS A 77 14.22 -23.49 -0.34
N PRO A 78 13.88 -23.47 -1.65
CA PRO A 78 14.36 -24.48 -2.57
C PRO A 78 15.89 -24.39 -2.67
N GLN A 79 16.56 -25.50 -2.39
CA GLN A 79 18.01 -25.65 -2.49
C GLN A 79 18.33 -26.86 -3.33
N ILE A 80 19.27 -26.70 -4.26
CA ILE A 80 19.77 -27.79 -5.06
C ILE A 80 20.81 -28.55 -4.22
N VAL A 81 20.60 -29.85 -4.09
CA VAL A 81 21.46 -30.73 -3.30
C VAL A 81 22.01 -31.85 -4.18
N GLN A 82 23.19 -32.34 -3.83
CA GLN A 82 23.79 -33.52 -4.42
C GLN A 82 23.95 -34.61 -3.36
N TRP A 83 23.33 -35.76 -3.60
CA TRP A 83 23.41 -36.92 -2.73
C TRP A 83 24.79 -37.57 -2.81
N TYR A 84 25.28 -38.06 -1.68
CA TYR A 84 26.50 -38.88 -1.62
C TYR A 84 26.37 -39.92 -0.50
N ARG A 85 27.20 -40.96 -0.58
CA ARG A 85 27.33 -41.95 0.50
C ARG A 85 28.53 -41.59 1.37
N SER A 86 28.32 -41.55 2.68
CA SER A 86 29.43 -41.42 3.64
C SER A 86 30.25 -42.71 3.69
N ARG A 87 31.42 -42.66 4.34
CA ARG A 87 32.26 -43.85 4.58
C ARG A 87 31.52 -44.96 5.33
N ASN A 88 30.54 -44.60 6.15
CA ASN A 88 29.70 -45.54 6.91
C ASN A 88 28.45 -45.99 6.14
N GLY A 89 28.39 -45.71 4.83
CA GLY A 89 27.26 -46.08 3.97
C GLY A 89 25.99 -45.25 4.19
N ARG A 90 26.00 -44.17 4.99
CA ARG A 90 24.79 -43.32 5.16
C ARG A 90 24.60 -42.41 3.95
N TRP A 91 23.36 -42.19 3.53
CA TRP A 91 23.04 -41.15 2.55
C TRP A 91 23.10 -39.78 3.20
N LEU A 92 23.91 -38.91 2.63
CA LEU A 92 24.06 -37.51 3.01
C LEU A 92 23.90 -36.65 1.75
N TYR A 93 23.78 -35.34 1.92
CA TYR A 93 23.67 -34.42 0.81
C TYR A 93 24.55 -33.18 1.01
N ASN A 94 25.12 -32.70 -0.09
CA ASN A 94 25.81 -31.42 -0.16
C ASN A 94 24.89 -30.38 -0.77
N ARG A 95 24.79 -29.21 -0.13
CA ARG A 95 24.08 -28.06 -0.71
C ARG A 95 24.98 -27.45 -1.78
N LEU A 96 24.46 -27.28 -2.99
CA LEU A 96 25.19 -26.69 -4.10
C LEU A 96 24.78 -25.23 -4.27
N LYS A 97 25.76 -24.38 -4.60
CA LYS A 97 25.49 -23.01 -5.07
C LYS A 97 25.04 -23.05 -6.52
N THR A 98 24.11 -22.17 -6.90
CA THR A 98 23.51 -22.07 -8.23
C THR A 98 24.55 -22.10 -9.38
N ASN A 99 25.66 -21.38 -9.22
CA ASN A 99 26.75 -21.30 -10.20
C ASN A 99 27.61 -22.59 -10.34
N GLU A 100 27.56 -23.49 -9.36
CA GLU A 100 28.31 -24.74 -9.36
C GLU A 100 27.48 -25.93 -9.88
N VAL A 101 26.15 -25.81 -9.82
CA VAL A 101 25.17 -26.88 -10.12
C VAL A 101 25.48 -27.60 -11.43
N LEU A 102 25.55 -26.86 -12.53
CA LEU A 102 25.71 -27.45 -13.87
C LEU A 102 27.06 -28.15 -14.07
N ARG A 103 28.11 -27.69 -13.36
CA ARG A 103 29.45 -28.29 -13.40
C ARG A 103 29.54 -29.58 -12.57
N LYS A 104 28.63 -29.74 -11.60
CA LYS A 104 28.60 -30.88 -10.67
C LYS A 104 27.70 -32.03 -11.15
N VAL A 105 26.97 -31.85 -12.25
CA VAL A 105 26.20 -32.91 -12.91
C VAL A 105 27.13 -34.05 -13.31
N LYS A 106 26.84 -35.25 -12.83
CA LYS A 106 27.67 -36.43 -13.08
C LYS A 106 27.50 -36.93 -14.50
N GLY A 107 28.60 -37.33 -15.13
CA GLY A 107 28.62 -37.89 -16.48
C GLY A 107 29.25 -39.28 -16.57
N TYR A 108 29.44 -39.97 -15.44
CA TYR A 108 29.90 -41.35 -15.45
C TYR A 108 28.76 -42.29 -15.92
N PRO A 109 29.04 -43.55 -16.33
CA PRO A 109 28.12 -44.37 -17.12
C PRO A 109 26.68 -44.46 -16.62
N VAL A 110 26.47 -44.50 -15.29
CA VAL A 110 25.13 -44.57 -14.68
C VAL A 110 24.29 -43.32 -14.96
N PHE A 111 24.90 -42.14 -15.04
CA PHE A 111 24.22 -40.86 -15.31
C PHE A 111 24.35 -40.39 -16.76
N ALA A 112 25.22 -41.01 -17.56
CA ALA A 112 25.49 -40.58 -18.93
C ALA A 112 24.22 -40.46 -19.80
N PRO A 113 23.24 -41.39 -19.75
CA PRO A 113 22.03 -41.30 -20.58
C PRO A 113 21.14 -40.10 -20.29
N VAL A 114 21.11 -39.64 -19.04
CA VAL A 114 20.18 -38.60 -18.56
C VAL A 114 20.86 -37.26 -18.33
N LYS A 115 22.16 -37.17 -18.60
CA LYS A 115 23.01 -36.03 -18.24
C LYS A 115 22.52 -34.71 -18.83
N GLU A 116 22.16 -34.70 -20.10
CA GLU A 116 21.73 -33.48 -20.78
C GLU A 116 20.29 -33.08 -20.40
N ASP A 117 19.40 -34.04 -20.17
CA ASP A 117 18.06 -33.78 -19.63
C ASP A 117 18.13 -33.18 -18.23
N VAL A 118 18.97 -33.75 -17.35
CA VAL A 118 19.23 -33.23 -16.00
C VAL A 118 19.75 -31.80 -16.06
N LYS A 119 20.70 -31.48 -16.95
CA LYS A 119 21.19 -30.11 -17.11
C LYS A 119 20.09 -29.16 -17.58
N THR A 120 19.25 -29.59 -18.52
CA THR A 120 18.15 -28.78 -19.05
C THR A 120 17.16 -28.43 -17.94
N ILE A 121 16.69 -29.43 -17.20
CA ILE A 121 15.81 -29.23 -16.04
C ILE A 121 16.46 -28.33 -14.99
N LEU A 122 17.76 -28.53 -14.70
CA LEU A 122 18.45 -27.70 -13.71
C LEU A 122 18.57 -26.25 -14.15
N ARG A 123 18.78 -25.95 -15.44
CA ARG A 123 18.80 -24.56 -15.93
C ARG A 123 17.47 -23.87 -15.70
N GLU A 124 16.37 -24.54 -16.05
CA GLU A 124 15.03 -24.00 -15.89
C GLU A 124 14.66 -23.84 -14.40
N ALA A 125 14.96 -24.86 -13.59
CA ALA A 125 14.72 -24.81 -12.16
C ALA A 125 15.54 -23.71 -11.46
N ILE A 126 16.81 -23.50 -11.87
CA ILE A 126 17.64 -22.39 -11.38
C ILE A 126 16.96 -21.06 -11.67
N ALA A 127 16.51 -20.83 -12.91
CA ALA A 127 15.84 -19.59 -13.27
C ALA A 127 14.57 -19.36 -12.42
N MET A 128 13.79 -20.41 -12.16
CA MET A 128 12.60 -20.30 -11.31
C MET A 128 12.95 -19.99 -9.84
N ILE A 129 14.00 -20.62 -9.30
CA ILE A 129 14.49 -20.35 -7.94
C ILE A 129 14.96 -18.90 -7.84
N ASP A 130 15.72 -18.41 -8.82
CA ASP A 130 16.21 -17.03 -8.83
C ASP A 130 15.06 -16.02 -8.95
N HIS A 131 14.06 -16.29 -9.79
CA HIS A 131 12.83 -15.48 -9.87
C HIS A 131 12.07 -15.44 -8.55
N ARG A 132 11.90 -16.59 -7.90
CA ARG A 132 11.25 -16.68 -6.59
C ARG A 132 11.98 -15.86 -5.54
N GLU A 133 13.30 -15.93 -5.50
CA GLU A 133 14.13 -15.18 -4.56
C GLU A 133 14.10 -13.67 -4.83
N ALA A 134 14.09 -13.26 -6.10
CA ALA A 134 13.91 -11.87 -6.48
C ALA A 134 12.53 -11.33 -6.05
N LEU A 135 11.46 -12.12 -6.25
CA LEU A 135 10.10 -11.76 -5.81
C LEU A 135 10.02 -11.67 -4.28
N LEU A 136 10.61 -12.60 -3.55
CA LEU A 136 10.71 -12.53 -2.09
C LEU A 136 11.45 -11.30 -1.61
N ALA A 137 12.57 -10.96 -2.25
CA ALA A 137 13.33 -9.76 -1.94
C ALA A 137 12.48 -8.49 -2.18
N ALA A 138 11.76 -8.44 -3.30
CA ALA A 138 10.84 -7.35 -3.62
C ALA A 138 9.72 -7.21 -2.57
N ILE A 139 9.06 -8.32 -2.19
CA ILE A 139 8.03 -8.34 -1.13
C ILE A 139 8.60 -7.81 0.20
N ASN A 140 9.80 -8.26 0.59
CA ASN A 140 10.41 -7.82 1.84
C ASN A 140 10.83 -6.35 1.83
N ASN A 141 11.40 -5.88 0.72
CA ASN A 141 11.73 -4.46 0.54
C ASN A 141 10.47 -3.61 0.60
N PHE A 142 9.40 -4.06 -0.04
CA PHE A 142 8.10 -3.38 -0.02
C PHE A 142 7.51 -3.35 1.39
N LYS A 143 7.51 -4.46 2.13
CA LYS A 143 7.09 -4.50 3.54
C LYS A 143 7.89 -3.55 4.42
N ARG A 144 9.21 -3.45 4.22
CA ARG A 144 10.06 -2.50 4.94
C ARG A 144 9.71 -1.05 4.62
N GLN A 145 9.51 -0.72 3.35
CA GLN A 145 9.08 0.61 2.92
C GLN A 145 7.73 0.97 3.53
N LEU A 146 6.77 0.04 3.53
CA LEU A 146 5.49 0.23 4.18
C LEU A 146 5.59 0.44 5.68
N GLY A 147 6.37 -0.39 6.37
CA GLY A 147 6.64 -0.19 7.80
C GLY A 147 7.19 1.21 8.08
N SER A 148 8.11 1.70 7.24
CA SER A 148 8.64 3.06 7.36
C SER A 148 7.61 4.15 7.05
N MET A 149 6.79 3.96 6.02
CA MET A 149 5.73 4.91 5.64
C MET A 149 4.66 5.00 6.72
N PHE A 150 4.19 3.87 7.25
CA PHE A 150 3.20 3.85 8.33
C PHE A 150 3.77 4.43 9.62
N ALA A 151 5.04 4.16 9.96
CA ALA A 151 5.67 4.77 11.13
C ALA A 151 5.72 6.30 11.03
N ARG A 152 6.11 6.84 9.86
CA ARG A 152 6.14 8.28 9.56
C ARG A 152 4.75 8.89 9.48
N HIS A 153 3.79 8.19 8.88
CA HIS A 153 2.41 8.65 8.77
C HIS A 153 1.74 8.69 10.15
N ASN A 154 1.97 7.70 11.02
CA ASN A 154 1.43 7.69 12.38
C ASN A 154 2.02 8.82 13.24
N THR A 155 3.31 9.12 13.10
CA THR A 155 3.91 10.28 13.80
C THR A 155 3.36 11.60 13.28
N TYR A 156 3.27 11.77 11.96
CA TYR A 156 2.65 12.94 11.33
C TYR A 156 1.18 13.10 11.73
N MET A 157 0.39 12.02 11.72
CA MET A 157 -1.02 12.04 12.09
C MET A 157 -1.21 12.31 13.58
N ALA A 158 -0.32 11.83 14.45
CA ALA A 158 -0.34 12.17 15.87
C ALA A 158 -0.10 13.68 16.09
N GLU A 159 0.94 14.25 15.47
CA GLU A 159 1.21 15.70 15.53
C GLU A 159 0.04 16.53 14.97
N LYS A 160 -0.60 16.05 13.89
CA LYS A 160 -1.75 16.72 13.29
C LYS A 160 -3.01 16.58 14.13
N LEU A 161 -3.24 15.43 14.77
CA LEU A 161 -4.33 15.24 15.71
C LEU A 161 -4.20 16.18 16.90
N ASP A 162 -2.99 16.35 17.44
CA ASP A 162 -2.71 17.31 18.51
C ASP A 162 -2.98 18.75 18.05
N GLN A 163 -2.54 19.12 16.85
CA GLN A 163 -2.88 20.43 16.25
C GLN A 163 -4.38 20.61 16.05
N ILE A 164 -5.08 19.59 15.57
CA ILE A 164 -6.54 19.61 15.38
C ILE A 164 -7.24 19.78 16.73
N GLN A 165 -6.82 19.07 17.78
CA GLN A 165 -7.40 19.20 19.12
C GLN A 165 -7.24 20.61 19.70
N VAL A 166 -6.15 21.30 19.36
CA VAL A 166 -5.93 22.72 19.75
C VAL A 166 -6.76 23.68 18.90
N TRP A 167 -6.88 23.45 17.58
CA TRP A 167 -7.56 24.38 16.68
C TRP A 167 -9.08 24.22 16.66
N LEU A 168 -9.62 23.02 16.92
CA LEU A 168 -11.06 22.77 16.86
C LEU A 168 -11.87 23.65 17.83
N PRO A 169 -11.46 23.79 19.12
CA PRO A 169 -12.14 24.68 20.05
C PRO A 169 -12.07 26.14 19.58
N ALA A 170 -10.89 26.64 19.22
CA ALA A 170 -10.72 28.01 18.75
C ALA A 170 -11.57 28.33 17.50
N LEU A 171 -11.74 27.37 16.59
CA LEU A 171 -12.63 27.51 15.43
C LEU A 171 -14.11 27.53 15.81
N ARG A 172 -14.51 26.73 16.81
CA ARG A 172 -15.89 26.73 17.33
C ARG A 172 -16.20 28.05 18.01
N ASP A 173 -15.32 28.52 18.89
CA ASP A 173 -15.47 29.79 19.60
C ASP A 173 -15.57 30.94 18.59
N ARG A 174 -14.67 30.97 17.60
CA ARG A 174 -14.69 32.00 16.56
C ARG A 174 -15.97 31.96 15.71
N ARG A 175 -16.48 30.76 15.42
CA ARG A 175 -17.77 30.60 14.71
C ARG A 175 -18.92 31.14 15.55
N GLU A 176 -18.95 30.86 16.85
CA GLU A 176 -19.99 31.35 17.75
C GLU A 176 -19.97 32.87 17.88
N GLU A 177 -18.79 33.48 18.00
CA GLU A 177 -18.61 34.94 17.95
C GLU A 177 -19.18 35.54 16.66
N LEU A 178 -18.82 34.96 15.50
CA LEU A 178 -19.31 35.45 14.21
C LEU A 178 -20.83 35.31 14.07
N LEU A 179 -21.41 34.24 14.62
CA LEU A 179 -22.86 34.05 14.64
C LEU A 179 -23.56 35.05 15.58
N ALA A 180 -22.95 35.39 16.72
CA ALA A 180 -23.47 36.41 17.63
C ALA A 180 -23.45 37.79 16.97
N LEU A 181 -22.32 38.20 16.39
CA LEU A 181 -22.19 39.44 15.64
C LEU A 181 -23.18 39.52 14.48
N TRP A 182 -23.39 38.41 13.78
CA TRP A 182 -24.38 38.35 12.72
C TRP A 182 -25.81 38.54 13.26
N ARG A 183 -26.18 37.88 14.37
CA ARG A 183 -27.49 38.07 15.01
C ARG A 183 -27.72 39.51 15.45
N GLU A 184 -26.74 40.13 16.12
CA GLU A 184 -26.81 41.55 16.51
C GLU A 184 -26.99 42.46 15.29
N SER A 185 -26.27 42.18 14.20
CA SER A 185 -26.42 42.95 12.96
C SER A 185 -27.80 42.79 12.30
N VAL A 186 -28.41 41.61 12.43
CA VAL A 186 -29.76 41.34 11.92
C VAL A 186 -30.80 42.04 12.79
N GLU A 187 -30.69 41.94 14.12
CA GLU A 187 -31.60 42.64 15.06
C GLU A 187 -31.54 44.15 14.87
N ALA A 188 -30.33 44.74 14.80
CA ALA A 188 -30.17 46.17 14.54
C ALA A 188 -30.73 46.59 13.16
N ALA A 189 -30.60 45.72 12.15
CA ALA A 189 -31.20 45.97 10.84
C ALA A 189 -32.73 45.86 10.88
N GLU A 190 -33.30 44.94 11.67
CA GLU A 190 -34.74 44.79 11.86
C GLU A 190 -35.33 45.98 12.63
N GLU A 191 -34.68 46.46 13.70
CA GLU A 191 -35.08 47.68 14.42
C GLU A 191 -34.98 48.95 13.56
N GLY A 192 -34.04 48.97 12.61
CA GLY A 192 -33.87 50.06 11.65
C GLY A 192 -34.85 50.03 10.47
N LEU A 193 -35.69 49.00 10.35
CA LEU A 193 -36.71 48.94 9.29
C LEU A 193 -37.87 49.90 9.60
N PRO A 194 -38.33 50.69 8.62
CA PRO A 194 -39.56 51.47 8.76
C PRO A 194 -40.76 50.55 9.06
N GLU A 195 -41.65 50.95 9.97
CA GLU A 195 -42.85 50.17 10.37
C GLU A 195 -43.78 49.82 9.19
N ASP A 196 -43.67 50.54 8.08
CA ASP A 196 -44.44 50.39 6.83
C ASP A 196 -43.73 49.54 5.75
N ALA A 197 -42.57 48.95 6.06
CA ALA A 197 -41.86 48.04 5.17
C ALA A 197 -42.54 46.66 5.09
N VAL A 198 -43.48 46.47 4.16
CA VAL A 198 -44.13 45.17 3.93
C VAL A 198 -43.36 44.36 2.88
N ALA A 199 -42.95 43.14 3.25
CA ALA A 199 -42.32 42.19 2.32
C ALA A 199 -43.27 41.90 1.15
N ASN A 200 -42.82 42.12 -0.09
CA ASN A 200 -43.63 41.83 -1.27
C ASN A 200 -43.63 40.31 -1.56
N PRO A 201 -44.74 39.58 -1.34
CA PRO A 201 -44.76 38.12 -1.46
C PRO A 201 -44.53 37.62 -2.89
N ARG A 202 -44.59 38.50 -3.90
CA ARG A 202 -44.40 38.15 -5.32
C ARG A 202 -42.95 38.25 -5.81
N LYS A 203 -42.04 38.85 -5.05
CA LYS A 203 -40.62 38.98 -5.44
C LYS A 203 -39.75 38.24 -4.44
N LYS A 204 -39.39 36.99 -4.75
CA LYS A 204 -38.28 36.33 -4.04
C LYS A 204 -36.99 37.08 -4.35
N PRO A 205 -36.17 37.44 -3.34
CA PRO A 205 -34.87 38.05 -3.60
C PRO A 205 -34.04 37.07 -4.44
N ARG A 206 -33.55 37.54 -5.59
CA ARG A 206 -32.59 36.80 -6.41
C ARG A 206 -31.20 37.06 -5.83
N VAL A 207 -30.56 36.00 -5.33
CA VAL A 207 -29.15 36.05 -4.95
C VAL A 207 -28.33 35.95 -6.23
N ASP A 208 -27.51 36.97 -6.50
CA ASP A 208 -26.60 36.94 -7.63
C ASP A 208 -25.56 35.82 -7.43
N PRO A 209 -25.15 35.09 -8.48
CA PRO A 209 -24.13 34.04 -8.38
C PRO A 209 -22.78 34.52 -7.83
N THR A 210 -22.52 35.82 -7.78
CA THR A 210 -21.34 36.44 -7.14
C THR A 210 -21.51 36.79 -5.66
N GLY A 211 -22.70 36.55 -5.08
CA GLY A 211 -22.97 36.69 -3.65
C GLY A 211 -23.54 38.05 -3.20
N GLY A 212 -23.79 38.99 -4.12
CA GLY A 212 -24.43 40.27 -3.80
C GLY A 212 -25.96 40.20 -3.82
N THR A 213 -26.62 40.70 -2.79
CA THR A 213 -28.08 40.95 -2.77
C THR A 213 -28.36 42.44 -3.03
N ARG A 214 -29.04 42.77 -4.14
CA ARG A 214 -29.59 44.12 -4.37
C ARG A 214 -31.02 44.19 -3.84
N GLY A 215 -31.19 44.81 -2.67
CA GLY A 215 -32.51 45.30 -2.23
C GLY A 215 -32.80 46.66 -2.87
N VAL A 216 -34.04 46.89 -3.32
CA VAL A 216 -34.52 48.20 -3.75
C VAL A 216 -35.45 48.70 -2.66
N VAL A 217 -35.06 49.75 -1.93
CA VAL A 217 -35.92 50.44 -0.98
C VAL A 217 -36.96 51.21 -1.79
N HIS A 218 -38.23 50.87 -1.62
CA HIS A 218 -39.33 51.63 -2.22
C HIS A 218 -39.77 52.69 -1.21
N GLU A 219 -39.72 53.97 -1.59
CA GLU A 219 -40.28 55.06 -0.78
C GLU A 219 -41.79 54.87 -0.62
N THR A 220 -42.23 54.54 0.60
CA THR A 220 -43.61 54.63 1.01
C THR A 220 -43.99 56.11 1.15
N ARG A 221 -44.58 56.69 0.11
CA ARG A 221 -45.23 58.00 0.23
C ARG A 221 -46.42 57.89 1.19
N ARG A 222 -46.29 58.52 2.36
CA ARG A 222 -47.37 58.82 3.29
C ARG A 222 -48.50 59.54 2.53
N ARG A 223 -49.62 58.86 2.28
CA ARG A 223 -50.85 59.54 1.84
C ARG A 223 -51.38 60.30 3.05
N GLY A 224 -51.26 61.63 2.99
CA GLY A 224 -51.86 62.52 3.98
C GLY A 224 -53.38 62.36 4.01
N SER A 225 -53.91 62.39 5.22
CA SER A 225 -55.26 62.85 5.54
C SER A 225 -55.11 64.04 6.47
#